data_AF-A0AA38PNZ2-F1
#
_entry.id   AF-A0AA38PNZ2-F1
#
_cell.length_a   1.000
_cell.length_b   1.000
_cell.length_c   1.000
_cell.angle_alpha   90.00
_cell.angle_beta   90.00
_cell.angle_gamma   90.00
#
_symmetry.space_group_name_H-M   'P 1'
#
loop_
_entity.id
_entity.type
_entity.pdbx_description
1 polymer ?
#
loop_
_entity_poly.entity_id
_entity_poly.type
_entity_poly.pdbx_seq_one_letter_code
_entity_poly.pdbx_strand_id
1 'polypeptide(L)' 'QIQQAIRRLKNQKATRTGTIPNDMFKAISDLAVPYLGPIYRATFTLGTYPEDWSKTKTIVL' A
#
# COMPACT_ATOMS: atom_id res chain seq x y z
N GLN A 1 8.94 -2.20 -9.00
CA GLN A 1 8.31 -3.18 -8.09
C GLN A 1 7.03 -2.61 -7.46
N ILE A 2 7.09 -1.49 -6.72
CA ILE A 2 5.91 -0.87 -6.07
C ILE A 2 4.81 -0.47 -7.07
N GLN A 3 5.15 0.21 -8.17
CA GLN A 3 4.17 0.61 -9.19
C GLN A 3 3.45 -0.59 -9.81
N GLN A 4 4.16 -1.71 -10.06
CA GLN A 4 3.53 -2.94 -10.54
C GLN A 4 2.62 -3.58 -9.48
N ALA A 5 2.99 -3.52 -8.20
CA ALA A 5 2.14 -4.00 -7.12
C ALA A 5 0.82 -3.21 -7.05
N ILE A 6 0.87 -1.88 -7.17
CA ILE A 6 -0.31 -1.02 -7.22
C ILE A 6 -1.19 -1.36 -8.44
N ARG A 7 -0.60 -1.56 -9.62
CA ARG A 7 -1.35 -1.92 -10.84
C ARG A 7 -2.11 -3.24 -10.70
N ARG A 8 -1.57 -4.20 -9.95
CA ARG A 8 -2.17 -5.53 -9.71
C ARG A 8 -3.28 -5.54 -8.66
N LEU A 9 -3.51 -4.44 -7.93
CA LEU A 9 -4.61 -4.36 -6.97
C LEU A 9 -5.96 -4.62 -7.67
N LYS A 10 -6.90 -5.27 -6.98
CA LYS A 10 -8.24 -5.49 -7.54
C LYS A 10 -9.02 -4.19 -7.51
N ASN A 11 -9.66 -3.83 -8.63
CA ASN A 11 -10.51 -2.65 -8.72
C ASN A 11 -11.68 -2.74 -7.74
N GLN A 12 -12.19 -1.59 -7.28
CA GLN A 12 -13.33 -1.45 -6.37
C GLN A 12 -13.18 -2.17 -5.01
N LYS A 13 -12.00 -2.70 -4.72
CA LYS A 13 -11.66 -3.18 -3.38
C LYS A 13 -11.11 -2.01 -2.57
N ALA A 14 -11.50 -1.94 -1.31
CA ALA A 14 -10.86 -1.12 -0.31
C ALA A 14 -10.34 -2.05 0.79
N THR A 15 -9.30 -1.64 1.50
CA THR A 15 -8.74 -2.41 2.61
C THR A 15 -9.77 -2.60 3.73
N ARG A 16 -10.63 -1.60 3.94
CA ARG A 16 -11.76 -1.60 4.88
C ARG A 16 -12.91 -0.75 4.36
N THR A 17 -14.16 -1.08 4.72
CA THR A 17 -15.32 -0.22 4.45
C THR A 17 -15.06 1.19 4.99
N GLY A 18 -15.26 2.21 4.14
CA GLY A 18 -14.98 3.61 4.47
C GLY A 18 -13.53 4.05 4.27
N THR A 19 -12.64 3.16 3.81
CA THR A 19 -11.29 3.54 3.38
C THR A 19 -11.22 3.80 1.89
N ILE A 20 -10.12 4.43 1.47
CA ILE A 20 -9.84 4.76 0.09
C ILE A 20 -9.80 3.48 -0.76
N PRO A 21 -10.55 3.42 -1.89
CA PRO A 21 -10.50 2.27 -2.78
C PRO A 21 -9.17 2.18 -3.51
N ASN A 22 -8.79 0.96 -3.89
CA ASN A 22 -7.60 0.67 -4.68
C ASN A 22 -7.55 1.46 -5.99
N ASP A 23 -8.70 1.82 -6.56
CA ASP A 23 -8.80 2.62 -7.79
C ASP A 23 -8.14 4.00 -7.62
N MET A 24 -8.29 4.61 -6.45
CA MET A 24 -7.64 5.88 -6.14
C MET A 24 -6.12 5.69 -6.03
N PHE A 25 -5.65 4.63 -5.35
CA PHE A 25 -4.23 4.29 -5.31
C PHE A 25 -3.63 4.07 -6.71
N LYS A 26 -4.38 3.46 -7.63
CA LYS A 26 -3.97 3.31 -9.03
C LYS A 26 -3.90 4.65 -9.75
N ALA A 27 -4.91 5.49 -9.58
CA ALA A 27 -4.99 6.80 -10.21
C ALA A 27 -3.85 7.74 -9.77
N ILE A 28 -3.47 7.71 -8.49
CA ILE A 28 -2.39 8.55 -7.96
C ILE A 28 -1.02 7.87 -7.99
N SER A 29 -0.89 6.69 -8.60
CA SER A 29 0.32 5.88 -8.47
C SER A 29 1.59 6.60 -8.93
N ASP A 30 1.50 7.40 -9.99
CA ASP A 30 2.63 8.17 -10.51
C ASP A 30 3.07 9.30 -9.56
N LEU A 31 2.15 9.82 -8.73
CA LEU A 31 2.45 10.81 -7.68
C LEU A 31 2.94 10.14 -6.39
N ALA A 32 2.39 8.99 -6.01
CA ALA A 32 2.67 8.35 -4.74
C ALA A 32 3.96 7.50 -4.74
N VAL A 33 4.25 6.80 -5.85
CA VAL A 33 5.39 5.88 -5.96
C VAL A 33 6.75 6.53 -5.64
N PRO A 34 7.05 7.77 -6.08
CA PRO A 34 8.29 8.45 -5.74
C PRO A 34 8.55 8.57 -4.22
N TYR A 35 7.49 8.65 -3.41
CA TYR A 35 7.59 8.75 -1.95
C TYR A 35 7.55 7.37 -1.27
N LEU A 36 6.78 6.43 -1.81
CA LEU A 36 6.66 5.07 -1.25
C LEU A 36 7.96 4.26 -1.40
N GLY A 37 8.72 4.48 -2.47
CA GLY A 37 10.00 3.80 -2.71
C GLY A 37 11.04 4.02 -1.61
N PRO A 38 11.40 5.26 -1.29
CA PRO A 38 12.32 5.58 -0.20
C PRO A 38 11.86 5.04 1.16
N ILE A 39 10.58 5.19 1.47
CA ILE A 39 9.98 4.69 2.71
C ILE A 39 10.12 3.17 2.83
N TYR A 40 9.80 2.44 1.76
CA TYR A 40 9.96 0.99 1.73
C TYR A 40 11.42 0.55 1.86
N ARG A 41 12.36 1.27 1.22
CA ARG A 41 13.79 0.96 1.37
C ARG A 41 14.30 1.24 2.79
N ALA A 42 13.79 2.29 3.43
CA ALA A 42 14.17 2.63 4.79
C ALA A 42 13.85 1.51 5.78
N THR A 43 12.79 0.72 5.59
CA THR A 43 12.49 -0.42 6.49
C THR A 43 13.56 -1.50 6.45
N PHE A 44 14.23 -1.69 5.31
CA PHE A 44 15.36 -2.62 5.21
C PHE A 44 16.62 -2.02 5.84
N THR A 45 16.91 -0.75 5.57
CA THR A 45 18.11 -0.07 6.11
C THR A 45 18.05 0.04 7.62
N LEU A 46 16.88 0.35 8.19
CA LEU A 46 16.68 0.50 9.63
C LEU A 46 16.39 -0.82 10.34
N GLY A 47 16.29 -1.93 9.61
CA GLY A 47 15.95 -3.25 10.16
C GLY A 47 14.62 -3.29 10.91
N THR A 48 13.75 -2.30 10.67
CA THR A 48 12.51 -2.09 11.41
C THR A 48 11.36 -1.99 10.42
N TYR A 49 10.43 -2.94 10.55
CA TYR A 49 9.18 -2.93 9.84
C TYR A 49 8.08 -2.53 10.83
N PRO A 50 7.39 -1.38 10.66
CA PRO A 50 6.36 -0.95 11.58
C PRO A 50 5.31 -2.06 11.74
N GLU A 51 5.05 -2.49 12.98
CA GLU A 51 4.11 -3.58 13.23
C GLU A 51 2.73 -3.31 12.60
N ASP A 52 2.29 -2.06 12.60
CA ASP A 52 1.00 -1.65 12.06
C ASP A 52 0.88 -1.86 10.54
N TRP A 53 2.00 -1.91 9.81
CA TRP A 53 2.01 -2.23 8.38
C TRP A 53 1.83 -3.73 8.13
N SER A 54 2.28 -4.58 9.06
CA SER A 54 1.99 -6.02 9.03
C SER A 54 0.58 -6.32 9.52
N LYS A 55 0.02 -5.45 10.36
CA LYS A 55 -1.28 -5.60 11.02
C LYS A 55 -2.46 -5.04 10.21
N THR A 56 -2.37 -4.93 8.88
CA THR A 56 -3.60 -4.92 8.06
C THR A 56 -4.31 -6.27 8.22
N LYS A 57 -4.94 -6.46 9.37
CA LYS A 57 -5.81 -7.58 9.73
C LYS A 57 -7.02 -7.48 8.82
N THR A 58 -7.03 -8.37 7.83
CA THR A 58 -8.22 -8.91 7.20
C THR A 58 -9.23 -9.29 8.29
N ILE A 59 -10.30 -8.51 8.45
CA ILE A 59 -11.47 -8.94 9.24
C ILE A 59 -12.37 -9.70 8.28
N VAL A 60 -12.42 -11.02 8.47
CA VAL A 60 -13.41 -11.91 7.88
C VAL A 60 -14.69 -11.78 8.72
N LEU A 61 -15.79 -11.38 8.10
CA LEU A 61 -17.14 -11.82 8.44
C LEU A 61 -17.64 -12.65 7.27
#